data_AF-A0A6P7KNU2-F1
#
_entry.id   AF-A0A6P7KNU2-F1
#
_cell.length_a   1.000
_cell.length_b   1.000
_cell.length_c   1.000
_cell.angle_alpha   90.00
_cell.angle_beta   90.00
_cell.angle_gamma   90.00
#
_symmetry.space_group_name_H-M   'P 1'
#
loop_
_entity.id
_entity.type
_entity.pdbx_description
1 polymer ?
#
loop_
_entity_poly.entity_id
_entity_poly.type
_entity_poly.pdbx_seq_one_letter_code
_entity_poly.pdbx_strand_id
1 'polypeptide(L)'
;MRRADTLRQSFVSVVLLLHLLSGACRTKTWPVKFSKEELRNRLSPMQYHVTQERGTESAFTGEFTHHKDDGTYTCVVCGAVLFSSQSKFDSGSGWPSFFDLVKEESINLTDDFSYGMHRVEAACSQCGSHLGHLFDDGPRPTGKRYCINSASLAFQPIDVASSTCSSAPKGGAASGNVSDGKQEP
;
A
#
# COMPACT_ATOMS: atom_id res chain seq x y z
N MET A 1 -45.33 -73.60 7.53
CA MET A 1 -44.54 -73.79 6.30
C MET A 1 -44.48 -72.45 5.56
N ARG A 2 -43.25 -71.96 5.37
CA ARG A 2 -42.72 -71.13 4.26
C ARG A 2 -43.51 -69.86 3.84
N ARG A 3 -42.95 -68.68 4.13
CA ARG A 3 -42.18 -67.77 3.23
C ARG A 3 -43.12 -66.88 2.40
N ALA A 4 -43.19 -65.56 2.61
CA ALA A 4 -42.20 -64.49 2.34
C ALA A 4 -42.69 -63.65 1.13
N ASP A 5 -42.10 -62.45 0.95
CA ASP A 5 -42.31 -61.43 -0.10
C ASP A 5 -43.13 -60.24 0.42
N THR A 6 -42.56 -59.33 1.22
CA THR A 6 -41.37 -58.46 1.04
C THR A 6 -41.46 -57.51 -0.17
N LEU A 7 -41.21 -56.22 0.11
CA LEU A 7 -40.75 -55.15 -0.80
C LEU A 7 -41.81 -54.32 -1.55
N ARG A 8 -42.46 -53.41 -0.83
CA ARG A 8 -42.93 -52.11 -1.36
C ARG A 8 -42.17 -51.00 -0.65
N GLN A 9 -41.09 -50.51 -1.26
CA GLN A 9 -40.51 -49.16 -1.05
C GLN A 9 -39.18 -49.04 -1.81
N SER A 10 -39.21 -48.41 -2.98
CA SER A 10 -38.07 -47.80 -3.66
C SER A 10 -38.62 -46.72 -4.60
N PHE A 11 -37.80 -45.72 -4.95
CA PHE A 11 -38.00 -44.69 -5.99
C PHE A 11 -38.36 -43.25 -5.60
N VAL A 12 -37.98 -42.76 -4.41
CA VAL A 12 -37.93 -41.29 -4.20
C VAL A 12 -36.67 -40.89 -3.42
N SER A 13 -35.47 -41.06 -4.00
CA SER A 13 -34.25 -40.42 -3.43
C SER A 13 -33.01 -40.44 -4.34
N VAL A 14 -33.09 -40.03 -5.61
CA VAL A 14 -31.87 -39.95 -6.47
C VAL A 14 -31.82 -38.72 -7.41
N VAL A 15 -32.58 -37.65 -7.17
CA VAL A 15 -32.45 -36.41 -7.98
C VAL A 15 -32.58 -35.16 -7.12
N LEU A 16 -31.73 -35.03 -6.10
CA LEU A 16 -31.57 -33.78 -5.36
C LEU A 16 -30.10 -33.32 -5.46
N LEU A 17 -29.90 -32.33 -6.34
CA LEU A 17 -28.87 -31.30 -6.25
C LEU A 17 -27.41 -31.77 -6.06
N LEU A 18 -26.79 -32.23 -7.14
CA LEU A 18 -25.34 -32.05 -7.36
C LEU A 18 -25.10 -30.67 -7.99
N HIS A 19 -25.33 -29.61 -7.22
CA HIS A 19 -24.95 -28.26 -7.61
C HIS A 19 -24.32 -27.51 -6.43
N LEU A 20 -23.10 -27.04 -6.70
CA LEU A 20 -22.34 -26.01 -5.98
C LEU A 20 -21.65 -26.58 -4.72
N LEU A 21 -20.33 -26.44 -4.53
CA LEU A 21 -19.56 -25.21 -4.70
C LEU A 21 -18.11 -25.55 -5.09
N SER A 22 -17.74 -25.21 -6.32
CA SER A 22 -16.34 -25.02 -6.72
C SER A 22 -15.72 -23.95 -5.83
N GLY A 23 -14.83 -24.35 -4.93
CA GLY A 23 -13.92 -23.43 -4.24
C GLY A 23 -12.92 -22.85 -5.23
N ALA A 24 -13.31 -21.79 -5.94
CA ALA A 24 -12.39 -21.03 -6.76
C ALA A 24 -11.44 -20.25 -5.83
N CYS A 25 -10.18 -20.67 -5.75
CA CYS A 25 -9.10 -19.80 -5.27
C CYS A 25 -9.08 -18.55 -6.15
N ARG A 26 -9.60 -17.43 -5.62
CA ARG A 26 -9.53 -16.14 -6.31
C ARG A 26 -8.06 -15.73 -6.41
N THR A 27 -7.47 -15.90 -7.57
CA THR A 27 -6.14 -15.36 -7.87
C THR A 27 -6.27 -13.84 -7.98
N LYS A 28 -5.64 -13.11 -7.05
CA LYS A 28 -5.57 -11.64 -7.15
C LYS A 28 -4.79 -11.28 -8.41
N THR A 29 -5.40 -10.49 -9.28
CA THR A 29 -4.75 -9.97 -10.49
C THR A 29 -4.30 -8.55 -10.27
N TRP A 30 -3.02 -8.27 -10.54
CA TRP A 30 -2.43 -6.95 -10.37
C TRP A 30 -2.33 -6.19 -11.70
N PRO A 31 -2.53 -4.86 -11.70
CA PRO A 31 -2.39 -4.02 -12.90
C PRO A 31 -1.03 -4.13 -13.61
N VAL A 32 0.05 -4.19 -12.83
CA VAL A 32 1.43 -4.24 -13.33
C VAL A 32 2.03 -5.61 -13.01
N LYS A 33 2.72 -6.20 -13.98
CA LYS A 33 3.40 -7.50 -13.84
C LYS A 33 4.81 -7.42 -14.39
N PHE A 34 5.72 -8.13 -13.74
CA PHE A 34 7.12 -8.26 -14.13
C PHE A 34 7.49 -9.74 -14.21
N SER A 35 8.49 -10.09 -15.01
CA SER A 35 8.98 -11.46 -15.06
C SER A 35 9.87 -11.77 -13.85
N LYS A 36 9.92 -13.03 -13.42
CA LYS A 36 10.78 -13.45 -12.30
C LYS A 36 12.26 -13.15 -12.55
N GLU A 37 12.72 -13.32 -13.80
CA GLU A 37 14.10 -13.05 -14.21
C GLU A 37 14.43 -11.56 -14.12
N GLU A 38 13.54 -10.72 -14.64
CA GLU A 38 13.68 -9.26 -14.53
C GLU A 38 13.78 -8.81 -13.06
N LEU A 39 12.89 -9.33 -12.20
CA LEU A 39 12.91 -9.01 -10.77
C LEU A 39 14.20 -9.46 -10.09
N ARG A 40 14.72 -10.64 -10.43
CA ARG A 40 16.00 -11.14 -9.88
C ARG A 40 17.20 -10.34 -10.35
N ASN A 41 17.14 -9.76 -11.55
CA ASN A 41 18.24 -8.96 -12.08
C ASN A 41 18.30 -7.55 -11.50
N ARG A 42 17.16 -6.95 -11.16
CA ARG A 42 17.10 -5.55 -10.68
C ARG A 42 16.99 -5.38 -9.17
N LEU A 43 16.44 -6.37 -8.45
CA LEU A 43 16.26 -6.31 -7.00
C LEU A 43 17.44 -6.94 -6.29
N SER A 44 17.84 -6.37 -5.15
CA SER A 44 18.75 -7.05 -4.24
C SER A 44 18.14 -8.35 -3.71
N PRO A 45 18.94 -9.31 -3.23
CA PRO A 45 18.40 -10.54 -2.64
C PRO A 45 17.39 -10.29 -1.51
N MET A 46 17.63 -9.29 -0.67
CA MET A 46 16.71 -8.93 0.42
C MET A 46 15.42 -8.28 -0.11
N GLN A 47 15.52 -7.36 -1.07
CA GLN A 47 14.34 -6.75 -1.71
C GLN A 47 13.47 -7.82 -2.39
N TYR A 48 14.10 -8.77 -3.09
CA TYR A 48 13.40 -9.88 -3.72
C TYR A 48 12.72 -10.77 -2.67
N HIS A 49 13.44 -11.17 -1.62
CA HIS A 49 12.91 -12.02 -0.55
C HIS A 49 11.69 -11.37 0.15
N VAL A 50 11.80 -10.10 0.53
CA VAL A 50 10.68 -9.37 1.14
C VAL A 50 9.51 -9.25 0.17
N THR A 51 9.75 -8.70 -1.03
CA THR A 51 8.64 -8.30 -1.92
C THR A 51 7.95 -9.45 -2.64
N GLN A 52 8.69 -10.52 -2.96
CA GLN A 52 8.20 -11.65 -3.76
C GLN A 52 7.93 -12.91 -2.94
N GLU A 53 8.68 -13.12 -1.86
CA GLU A 53 8.59 -14.32 -1.01
C GLU A 53 7.90 -14.02 0.34
N ARG A 54 7.38 -12.80 0.50
CA ARG A 54 6.71 -12.32 1.73
C ARG A 54 7.60 -12.46 2.97
N GLY A 55 8.91 -12.29 2.76
CA GLY A 55 9.90 -12.25 3.83
C GLY A 55 9.79 -11.00 4.68
N THR A 56 10.55 -10.96 5.77
CA THR A 56 10.66 -9.80 6.65
C THR A 56 12.13 -9.53 6.93
N GLU A 57 12.59 -8.30 6.72
CA GLU A 57 13.96 -7.91 7.05
C GLU A 57 14.18 -7.91 8.57
N SER A 58 15.42 -8.08 9.02
CA SER A 58 15.72 -8.01 10.45
C SER A 58 15.44 -6.61 11.02
N ALA A 59 14.99 -6.56 12.27
CA ALA A 59 14.70 -5.29 12.94
C ALA A 59 15.95 -4.38 12.96
N PHE A 60 15.74 -3.09 12.74
CA PHE A 60 16.75 -2.02 12.74
C PHE A 60 17.84 -2.11 11.66
N THR A 61 17.75 -3.05 10.71
CA THR A 61 18.74 -3.16 9.62
C THR A 61 18.35 -2.41 8.35
N GLY A 62 17.08 -1.98 8.25
CA GLY A 62 16.55 -1.29 7.08
C GLY A 62 17.10 0.13 6.91
N GLU A 63 17.47 0.50 5.69
CA GLU A 63 17.96 1.83 5.31
C GLU A 63 17.01 2.96 5.75
N PHE A 64 15.70 2.74 5.58
CA PHE A 64 14.68 3.76 5.82
C PHE A 64 14.10 3.75 7.24
N THR A 65 14.60 2.88 8.14
CA THR A 65 14.09 2.81 9.51
C THR A 65 14.23 4.16 10.21
N HIS A 66 15.44 4.73 10.22
CA HIS A 66 15.73 6.03 10.85
C HIS A 66 15.80 7.21 9.88
N HIS A 67 15.50 6.99 8.60
CA HIS A 67 15.49 8.02 7.57
C HIS A 67 14.40 9.07 7.83
N LYS A 68 14.73 10.35 7.64
CA LYS A 68 13.85 11.51 7.94
C LYS A 68 13.83 12.59 6.85
N ASP A 69 14.46 12.35 5.70
CA ASP A 69 14.49 13.36 4.65
C ASP A 69 13.10 13.57 4.04
N ASP A 70 12.86 14.80 3.58
CA ASP A 70 11.59 15.20 2.97
C ASP A 70 11.46 14.62 1.55
N GLY A 71 10.40 13.85 1.34
CA GLY A 71 10.20 13.07 0.13
C GLY A 71 8.98 12.16 0.15
N THR A 72 8.93 11.29 -0.86
CA THR A 72 7.91 10.24 -0.98
C THR A 72 8.57 8.87 -1.04
N TYR A 73 7.92 7.91 -0.40
CA TYR A 73 8.30 6.51 -0.45
C TYR A 73 7.44 5.80 -1.49
N THR A 74 8.11 5.12 -2.40
CA THR A 74 7.53 4.39 -3.51
C THR A 74 7.78 2.90 -3.37
N CYS A 75 6.94 2.09 -4.02
CA CYS A 75 7.16 0.66 -4.15
C CYS A 75 8.47 0.40 -4.93
N VAL A 76 9.44 -0.30 -4.32
CA VAL A 76 10.72 -0.63 -4.98
C VAL A 76 10.53 -1.47 -6.26
N VAL A 77 9.40 -2.18 -6.35
CA VAL A 77 9.06 -3.03 -7.50
C VAL A 77 8.51 -2.16 -8.63
N CYS A 78 7.37 -1.51 -8.47
CA CYS A 78 6.69 -0.84 -9.60
C CYS A 78 6.82 0.69 -9.63
N GLY A 79 7.44 1.31 -8.64
CA GLY A 79 7.58 2.76 -8.52
C GLY A 79 6.30 3.50 -8.10
N ALA A 80 5.21 2.79 -7.78
CA ALA A 80 3.98 3.41 -7.30
C ALA A 80 4.23 4.17 -5.98
N VAL A 81 3.69 5.39 -5.87
CA VAL A 81 3.78 6.21 -4.65
C VAL A 81 2.90 5.59 -3.55
N LEU A 82 3.48 5.38 -2.37
CA LEU A 82 2.81 4.73 -1.24
C LEU A 82 2.65 5.68 -0.06
N PHE A 83 3.76 6.26 0.42
CA PHE A 83 3.79 7.05 1.65
C PHE A 83 4.49 8.40 1.45
N SER A 84 4.10 9.37 2.29
CA SER A 84 4.79 10.65 2.40
C SER A 84 5.73 10.61 3.59
N SER A 85 6.87 11.28 3.50
CA SER A 85 7.73 11.58 4.65
C SER A 85 6.96 12.24 5.81
N GLN A 86 5.94 13.06 5.51
CA GLN A 86 5.10 13.71 6.52
C GLN A 86 4.26 12.73 7.35
N SER A 87 3.94 11.54 6.79
CA SER A 87 3.23 10.50 7.54
C SER A 87 4.15 9.55 8.28
N LYS A 88 5.47 9.67 8.09
CA LYS A 88 6.47 8.83 8.75
C LYS A 88 6.65 9.25 10.21
N PHE A 89 6.76 8.26 11.09
CA PHE A 89 7.07 8.49 12.50
C PHE A 89 7.97 7.39 13.06
N ASP A 90 8.60 7.66 14.20
CA ASP A 90 9.39 6.66 14.92
C ASP A 90 8.48 5.92 15.91
N SER A 91 8.24 4.63 15.64
CA SER A 91 7.44 3.76 16.49
C SER A 91 8.29 2.94 17.47
N GLY A 92 9.62 2.94 17.32
CA GLY A 92 10.51 2.02 18.02
C GLY A 92 10.37 0.55 17.61
N SER A 93 9.61 0.23 16.55
CA SER A 93 9.35 -1.17 16.15
C SER A 93 10.55 -1.88 15.52
N GLY A 94 11.49 -1.12 14.95
CA GLY A 94 12.60 -1.65 14.15
C GLY A 94 12.43 -1.55 12.64
N TRP A 95 11.26 -1.12 12.17
CA TRP A 95 10.97 -0.92 10.75
C TRP A 95 10.35 0.45 10.47
N PRO A 96 10.48 0.98 9.24
CA PRO A 96 9.74 2.16 8.80
C PRO A 96 8.26 2.11 9.20
N SER A 97 7.78 3.19 9.82
CA SER A 97 6.42 3.29 10.31
C SER A 97 5.75 4.54 9.77
N PHE A 98 4.56 4.39 9.21
CA PHE A 98 3.75 5.47 8.66
C PHE A 98 2.35 5.43 9.25
N PHE A 99 1.74 6.59 9.49
CA PHE A 99 0.37 6.64 10.02
C PHE A 99 -0.70 6.81 8.93
N ASP A 100 -0.31 7.18 7.71
CA ASP A 100 -1.24 7.43 6.61
C ASP A 100 -0.59 7.18 5.24
N LEU A 101 -1.42 6.97 4.22
CA LEU A 101 -1.06 6.73 2.83
C LEU A 101 -1.12 8.03 2.01
N VAL A 102 -0.39 8.10 0.90
CA VAL A 102 -0.57 9.21 -0.06
C VAL A 102 -1.91 9.11 -0.78
N LYS A 103 -2.38 7.88 -1.02
CA LYS A 103 -3.69 7.57 -1.60
C LYS A 103 -4.24 6.32 -0.93
N GLU A 104 -5.53 6.31 -0.59
CA GLU A 104 -6.18 5.18 0.08
C GLU A 104 -6.06 3.88 -0.72
N GLU A 105 -6.12 3.96 -2.05
CA GLU A 105 -6.04 2.82 -2.96
C GLU A 105 -4.61 2.34 -3.26
N SER A 106 -3.58 2.97 -2.70
CA SER A 106 -2.17 2.61 -2.96
C SER A 106 -1.76 1.25 -2.39
N ILE A 107 -2.48 0.78 -1.35
CA ILE A 107 -2.20 -0.46 -0.64
C ILE A 107 -3.43 -1.36 -0.64
N ASN A 108 -3.21 -2.65 -0.92
CA ASN A 108 -4.18 -3.70 -0.70
C ASN A 108 -3.95 -4.34 0.67
N LEU A 109 -5.00 -4.42 1.48
CA LEU A 109 -4.97 -5.04 2.80
C LEU A 109 -5.58 -6.44 2.74
N THR A 110 -4.92 -7.42 3.35
CA THR A 110 -5.39 -8.81 3.39
C THR A 110 -5.22 -9.40 4.79
N ASP A 111 -6.21 -10.14 5.28
CA ASP A 111 -6.03 -10.91 6.51
C ASP A 111 -4.93 -11.97 6.35
N ASP A 112 -3.98 -11.97 7.28
CA ASP A 112 -2.88 -12.91 7.42
C ASP A 112 -3.03 -13.68 8.73
N PHE A 113 -3.29 -14.99 8.62
CA PHE A 113 -3.45 -15.91 9.75
C PHE A 113 -2.20 -16.77 10.02
N SER A 114 -1.06 -16.40 9.40
CA SER A 114 0.19 -17.14 9.54
C SER A 114 0.70 -17.10 10.99
N TYR A 115 1.44 -18.14 11.40
CA TYR A 115 2.02 -18.27 12.74
C TYR A 115 1.00 -18.24 13.90
N GLY A 116 -0.28 -18.51 13.64
CA GLY A 116 -1.32 -18.53 14.68
C GLY A 116 -1.72 -17.15 15.19
N MET A 117 -1.35 -16.09 14.48
CA MET A 117 -1.73 -14.71 14.79
C MET A 117 -2.64 -14.17 13.69
N HIS A 118 -3.56 -13.26 14.03
CA HIS A 118 -4.30 -12.47 13.05
C HIS A 118 -3.59 -11.14 12.86
N ARG A 119 -3.09 -10.91 11.65
CA ARG A 119 -2.47 -9.65 11.22
C ARG A 119 -3.12 -9.19 9.92
N VAL A 120 -2.97 -7.91 9.60
CA VAL A 120 -3.41 -7.37 8.30
C VAL A 120 -2.17 -7.11 7.45
N GLU A 121 -1.94 -7.94 6.43
CA GLU A 121 -0.86 -7.76 5.47
C GLU A 121 -1.13 -6.56 4.56
N ALA A 122 -0.10 -5.74 4.35
CA ALA A 122 -0.09 -4.64 3.41
C ALA A 122 0.73 -5.05 2.17
N ALA A 123 0.10 -4.98 1.00
CA ALA A 123 0.73 -5.22 -0.30
C ALA A 123 0.49 -4.04 -1.25
N CYS A 124 1.40 -3.79 -2.19
CA CYS A 124 1.21 -2.75 -3.21
C CYS A 124 0.02 -3.09 -4.10
N SER A 125 -0.94 -2.17 -4.26
CA SER A 125 -2.12 -2.41 -5.09
C SER A 125 -1.83 -2.53 -6.59
N GLN A 126 -0.71 -1.97 -7.06
CA GLN A 126 -0.35 -1.94 -8.48
C GLN A 126 0.33 -3.22 -8.95
N CYS A 127 1.21 -3.82 -8.14
CA CYS A 127 2.00 -4.99 -8.56
C CYS A 127 1.92 -6.18 -7.61
N GLY A 128 1.27 -6.03 -6.46
CA GLY A 128 1.12 -7.09 -5.47
C GLY A 128 2.36 -7.37 -4.62
N SER A 129 3.39 -6.53 -4.68
CA SER A 129 4.59 -6.71 -3.85
C SER A 129 4.23 -6.64 -2.37
N HIS A 130 4.71 -7.60 -1.59
CA HIS A 130 4.59 -7.54 -0.13
C HIS A 130 5.36 -6.34 0.43
N LEU A 131 4.73 -5.60 1.34
CA LEU A 131 5.30 -4.41 1.97
C LEU A 131 5.53 -4.65 3.47
N GLY A 132 4.54 -5.17 4.17
CA GLY A 132 4.57 -5.39 5.62
C GLY A 132 3.19 -5.60 6.18
N HIS A 133 2.87 -4.93 7.29
CA HIS A 133 1.59 -5.11 8.00
C HIS A 133 1.01 -3.79 8.52
N LEU A 134 -0.31 -3.78 8.68
CA LEU A 134 -1.07 -2.70 9.31
C LEU A 134 -1.45 -3.09 10.74
N PHE A 135 -1.29 -2.15 11.66
CA PHE A 135 -1.68 -2.25 13.07
C PHE A 135 -2.53 -1.04 13.49
N ASP A 136 -3.32 -1.22 14.56
CA ASP A 136 -4.26 -0.23 15.10
C ASP A 136 -3.69 0.52 16.33
N ASP A 137 -2.37 0.60 16.43
CA ASP A 137 -1.62 1.21 17.54
C ASP A 137 -0.83 2.45 17.11
N GLY A 138 -1.28 3.11 16.05
CA GLY A 138 -0.65 4.31 15.51
C GLY A 138 -1.03 5.61 16.24
N PRO A 139 -0.35 6.72 15.92
CA PRO A 139 -0.68 8.02 16.45
C PRO A 139 -1.99 8.58 15.86
N ARG A 140 -2.55 9.61 16.51
CA ARG A 140 -3.55 10.47 15.86
C ARG A 140 -2.94 11.14 14.62
N PRO A 141 -3.74 11.43 13.57
CA PRO A 141 -5.21 11.37 13.54
C PRO A 141 -5.81 10.01 13.20
N THR A 142 -5.07 9.12 12.54
CA THR A 142 -5.63 7.87 11.98
C THR A 142 -5.72 6.74 13.00
N GLY A 143 -4.85 6.73 14.01
CA GLY A 143 -4.68 5.59 14.92
C GLY A 143 -4.06 4.37 14.24
N LYS A 144 -3.57 4.51 13.00
CA LYS A 144 -3.03 3.41 12.20
C LYS A 144 -1.51 3.44 12.15
N ARG A 145 -0.89 2.28 12.12
CA ARG A 145 0.55 2.12 11.91
C ARG A 145 0.79 1.11 10.80
N TYR A 146 1.20 1.63 9.65
CA TYR A 146 1.77 0.85 8.57
C TYR A 146 3.23 0.55 8.90
N CYS A 147 3.50 -0.67 9.32
CA CYS A 147 4.84 -1.18 9.63
C CYS A 147 5.40 -1.87 8.39
N ILE A 148 6.33 -1.20 7.71
CA ILE A 148 6.72 -1.54 6.34
C ILE A 148 8.21 -1.88 6.30
N ASN A 149 8.57 -2.95 5.60
CA ASN A 149 9.96 -3.30 5.36
C ASN A 149 10.64 -2.22 4.53
N SER A 150 11.81 -1.74 4.96
CA SER A 150 12.64 -0.82 4.18
C SER A 150 12.99 -1.40 2.82
N ALA A 151 13.32 -2.70 2.76
CA ALA A 151 13.61 -3.42 1.52
C ALA A 151 12.42 -3.51 0.53
N SER A 152 11.22 -3.05 0.91
CA SER A 152 10.09 -2.94 -0.02
C SER A 152 9.91 -1.53 -0.61
N LEU A 153 10.71 -0.57 -0.14
CA LEU A 153 10.58 0.85 -0.47
C LEU A 153 11.77 1.35 -1.29
N ALA A 154 11.50 2.36 -2.11
CA ALA A 154 12.47 3.29 -2.67
C ALA A 154 12.06 4.71 -2.30
N PHE A 155 12.99 5.66 -2.28
CA PHE A 155 12.73 7.04 -1.84
C PHE A 155 12.98 8.05 -2.95
N GLN A 156 12.10 9.04 -3.06
CA GLN A 156 12.23 10.19 -3.96
C GLN A 156 12.21 11.49 -3.13
N PRO A 157 13.31 12.26 -3.07
CA PRO A 157 13.36 13.52 -2.33
C PRO A 157 12.46 14.59 -2.97
N ILE A 158 11.98 15.55 -2.17
CA ILE A 158 11.29 16.73 -2.69
C ILE A 158 12.35 17.69 -3.29
N ASP A 159 12.27 17.90 -4.60
CA ASP A 159 13.10 18.91 -5.27
C ASP A 159 12.60 20.33 -4.95
N VAL A 160 13.12 20.91 -3.88
CA VAL A 160 12.86 22.29 -3.45
C VAL A 160 13.27 23.37 -4.49
N ALA A 161 14.01 22.98 -5.53
CA ALA A 161 14.34 23.87 -6.65
C ALA A 161 13.17 24.08 -7.64
N SER A 162 12.13 23.23 -7.61
CA SER A 162 11.01 23.27 -8.56
C SER A 162 9.77 24.02 -8.06
N SER A 163 9.72 24.41 -6.78
CA SER A 163 8.51 24.92 -6.12
C SER A 163 8.43 26.45 -5.94
N THR A 164 9.35 27.24 -6.48
CA THR A 164 9.39 28.71 -6.28
C THR A 164 8.72 29.58 -7.36
N CYS A 165 7.94 29.03 -8.31
CA CYS A 165 7.29 29.85 -9.34
C CYS A 165 5.82 29.50 -9.57
N SER A 166 4.98 29.57 -8.54
CA SER A 166 3.53 29.61 -8.70
C SER A 166 2.82 30.33 -7.54
N SER A 167 3.11 31.62 -7.40
CA SER A 167 2.20 32.55 -6.73
C SER A 167 2.26 33.92 -7.40
N ALA A 168 1.65 33.99 -8.59
CA ALA A 168 1.31 35.28 -9.18
C ALA A 168 0.28 36.00 -8.28
N PRO A 169 0.45 37.31 -8.01
CA PRO A 169 -0.49 38.06 -7.21
C PRO A 169 -1.76 38.34 -8.01
N LYS A 170 -2.94 38.03 -7.43
CA LYS A 170 -4.23 38.48 -7.93
C LYS A 170 -4.39 39.98 -7.67
N GLY A 171 -4.34 40.75 -8.76
CA GLY A 171 -5.35 41.76 -9.10
C GLY A 171 -5.38 43.07 -8.33
N GLY A 172 -5.36 44.18 -9.09
CA GLY A 172 -5.73 45.50 -8.58
C GLY A 172 -5.40 46.63 -9.53
N ALA A 173 -5.97 46.63 -10.74
CA ALA A 173 -5.94 47.77 -11.65
C ALA A 173 -6.93 48.85 -11.17
N ALA A 174 -6.45 50.08 -11.02
CA ALA A 174 -7.27 51.29 -11.07
C ALA A 174 -6.42 52.42 -11.68
N SER A 175 -6.80 52.87 -12.88
CA SER A 175 -6.20 53.99 -13.61
C SER A 175 -7.13 55.21 -13.57
N GLY A 176 -6.51 56.41 -13.58
CA GLY A 176 -7.11 57.69 -14.03
C GLY A 176 -7.07 58.78 -12.94
N ASN A 177 -6.03 59.62 -12.84
CA ASN A 177 -5.65 60.83 -13.61
C ASN A 177 -6.43 62.12 -13.26
N VAL A 178 -5.69 63.19 -12.90
CA VAL A 178 -5.80 64.64 -13.23
C VAL A 178 -4.79 65.39 -12.31
N SER A 179 -3.69 65.95 -12.84
CA SER A 179 -3.44 67.38 -13.20
C SER A 179 -3.67 68.36 -12.03
N ASP A 180 -2.89 69.38 -11.70
CA ASP A 180 -1.84 70.17 -12.37
C ASP A 180 -1.01 70.87 -11.27
N GLY A 181 0.21 71.30 -11.60
CA GLY A 181 1.17 71.84 -10.64
C GLY A 181 0.99 73.30 -10.22
N LYS A 182 1.71 73.70 -9.17
CA LYS A 182 2.47 74.96 -9.15
C LYS A 182 3.48 75.02 -8.00
N GLN A 183 4.63 75.56 -8.34
CA GLN A 183 5.82 75.82 -7.53
C GLN A 183 5.69 77.13 -6.74
N GLU A 184 6.08 77.12 -5.45
CA GLU A 184 6.83 78.12 -4.63
C GLU A 184 6.41 79.61 -4.65
N PRO A 185 6.83 80.43 -3.65
CA PRO A 185 7.88 80.23 -2.63
C PRO A 185 7.41 80.17 -1.17
#